data_AF-A0A7Y3E2G4-F1
#
_entry.id   AF-A0A7Y3E2G4-F1
#
_cell.length_a   1.000
_cell.length_b   1.000
_cell.length_c   1.000
_cell.angle_alpha   90.00
_cell.angle_beta   90.00
_cell.angle_gamma   90.00
#
_symmetry.space_group_name_H-M   'P 1'
#
loop_
_entity.id
_entity.type
_entity.pdbx_description
1 polymer ?
#
loop_
_entity_poly.entity_id
_entity_poly.type
_entity_poly.pdbx_seq_one_letter_code
_entity_poly.pdbx_strand_id
1 'polypeptide(L)'
;MSDTRARGWFQVVLGALAVVLLLLFAWKSSELLILFFVAVLLAVYLSALTDWFQRRLRLPRPVGIASGVVLTVVAFWGVGFLLIPPLTAQVGELLAVLPQRLLIWEADLVRLAERYPVVRDLLGPVQEGGSYFGSIFGEIGSWFTDAVPYVFSGLWFLIHAFSVLAMAIFLTANPSLYRSDLLQLVPPRNRVLASDILGELAATLRAWLGGQLMAMAVLGVFTWVGLELLRVPYALAFGVFTGLAALVPFFGSLFSTLLPALYVLPFGGWLWALAVVLLGVV
;
A
#
# COMPACT_ATOMS: atom_id res chain seq x y z
N MET A 1 -26.83 -18.96 -46.75
CA MET A 1 -27.02 -18.81 -45.28
C MET A 1 -25.89 -19.40 -44.44
N SER A 2 -24.94 -20.17 -45.00
CA SER A 2 -23.78 -20.74 -44.28
C SER A 2 -22.64 -19.74 -44.02
N ASP A 3 -22.51 -18.71 -44.84
CA ASP A 3 -21.32 -17.83 -44.85
C ASP A 3 -21.27 -16.81 -43.68
N THR A 4 -22.44 -16.41 -43.14
CA THR A 4 -22.52 -15.47 -42.02
C THR A 4 -22.17 -16.12 -40.68
N ARG A 5 -22.44 -17.42 -40.50
CA ARG A 5 -22.07 -18.16 -39.28
C ARG A 5 -20.57 -18.44 -39.21
N ALA A 6 -19.93 -18.75 -40.34
CA ALA A 6 -18.49 -19.00 -40.39
C ALA A 6 -17.66 -17.74 -40.03
N ARG A 7 -18.10 -16.56 -40.50
CA ARG A 7 -17.49 -15.27 -40.12
C ARG A 7 -17.63 -14.96 -38.62
N GLY A 8 -18.78 -15.25 -38.02
CA GLY A 8 -18.99 -15.08 -36.58
C GLY A 8 -18.09 -15.96 -35.73
N TRP A 9 -17.97 -17.25 -36.08
CA TRP A 9 -17.08 -18.18 -35.38
C TRP A 9 -15.60 -17.80 -35.50
N PHE A 10 -15.16 -17.37 -36.69
CA PHE A 10 -13.78 -16.91 -36.89
C PHE A 10 -13.46 -15.67 -36.04
N GLN A 11 -14.38 -14.70 -35.96
CA GLN A 11 -14.21 -13.51 -35.11
C GLN A 11 -14.17 -13.85 -33.61
N VAL A 12 -14.98 -14.83 -33.17
CA VAL A 12 -14.98 -15.28 -31.77
C VAL A 12 -13.68 -16.00 -31.42
N VAL A 13 -13.19 -16.89 -32.29
CA VAL A 13 -11.91 -17.61 -32.07
C VAL A 13 -10.73 -16.64 -32.09
N LEU A 14 -10.71 -15.70 -33.04
CA LEU A 14 -9.68 -14.66 -33.12
C LEU A 14 -9.71 -13.75 -31.87
N GLY A 15 -10.90 -13.36 -31.43
CA GLY A 15 -11.10 -12.57 -30.21
C GLY A 15 -10.64 -13.32 -28.96
N ALA A 16 -11.01 -14.58 -28.81
CA ALA A 16 -10.58 -15.42 -27.69
C ALA A 16 -9.06 -15.61 -27.67
N LEU A 17 -8.44 -15.87 -28.82
CA LEU A 17 -6.98 -15.96 -28.95
C LEU A 17 -6.30 -14.65 -28.58
N ALA A 18 -6.82 -13.51 -29.05
CA ALA A 18 -6.30 -12.19 -28.70
C ALA A 18 -6.38 -11.93 -27.19
N VAL A 19 -7.50 -12.30 -26.53
CA VAL A 19 -7.66 -12.17 -25.07
C VAL A 19 -6.66 -13.06 -24.32
N VAL A 20 -6.49 -14.32 -24.72
CA VAL A 20 -5.53 -15.24 -24.09
C VAL A 20 -4.10 -14.72 -24.22
N LEU A 21 -3.71 -14.24 -25.42
CA LEU A 21 -2.39 -13.64 -25.63
C LEU A 21 -2.19 -12.37 -24.78
N LEU A 22 -3.23 -11.54 -24.65
CA LEU A 22 -3.22 -10.36 -23.78
C LEU A 22 -3.05 -10.74 -22.30
N LEU A 23 -3.74 -11.78 -21.83
CA LEU A 23 -3.63 -12.26 -20.46
C LEU A 23 -2.25 -12.87 -20.17
N LEU A 24 -1.69 -13.64 -21.10
CA LEU A 24 -0.34 -14.19 -20.98
C LEU A 24 0.74 -13.09 -21.00
N PHE A 25 0.57 -12.10 -21.87
CA PHE A 25 1.42 -10.92 -21.88
C PHE A 25 1.32 -10.16 -20.55
N ALA A 26 0.10 -9.94 -20.05
CA ALA A 26 -0.13 -9.25 -18.78
C ALA A 26 0.47 -10.00 -17.59
N TRP A 27 0.37 -11.33 -17.55
CA TRP A 27 1.02 -12.15 -16.52
C TRP A 27 2.54 -11.98 -16.58
N LYS A 28 3.13 -12.18 -17.77
CA LYS A 28 4.58 -12.18 -17.93
C LYS A 28 5.20 -10.80 -17.77
N SER A 29 4.44 -9.74 -18.00
CA SER A 29 4.84 -8.34 -17.83
C SER A 29 4.20 -7.69 -16.60
N SER A 30 3.75 -8.47 -15.63
CA SER A 30 3.07 -7.98 -14.42
C SER A 30 3.88 -6.92 -13.67
N GLU A 31 5.21 -7.09 -13.57
CA GLU A 31 6.12 -6.11 -12.97
C GLU A 31 6.07 -4.75 -13.70
N LEU A 32 6.16 -4.77 -15.04
CA LEU A 32 6.06 -3.56 -15.86
C LEU A 32 4.68 -2.91 -15.77
N LEU A 33 3.62 -3.71 -15.70
CA LEU A 33 2.26 -3.22 -15.54
C LEU A 33 2.05 -2.56 -14.17
N ILE A 34 2.62 -3.13 -13.10
CA ILE A 34 2.61 -2.52 -11.76
C ILE A 34 3.38 -1.20 -11.79
N LEU A 35 4.58 -1.17 -12.37
CA LEU A 35 5.36 0.06 -12.50
C LEU A 35 4.61 1.14 -13.28
N PHE A 36 3.99 0.75 -14.40
CA PHE A 36 3.18 1.65 -15.20
C PHE A 36 1.96 2.15 -14.43
N PHE A 37 1.27 1.27 -13.71
CA PHE A 37 0.13 1.64 -12.88
C PHE A 37 0.52 2.64 -11.78
N VAL A 38 1.64 2.38 -11.08
CA VAL A 38 2.19 3.31 -10.09
C VAL A 38 2.57 4.64 -10.74
N ALA A 39 3.15 4.62 -11.96
CA ALA A 39 3.44 5.84 -12.70
C ALA A 39 2.18 6.61 -13.10
N VAL A 40 1.09 5.94 -13.45
CA VAL A 40 -0.22 6.58 -13.72
C VAL A 40 -0.77 7.22 -12.45
N LEU A 41 -0.72 6.54 -11.30
CA LEU A 41 -1.14 7.12 -10.02
C LEU A 41 -0.30 8.35 -9.67
N LEU A 42 1.03 8.26 -9.82
CA LEU A 42 1.94 9.37 -9.60
C LEU A 42 1.67 10.51 -10.59
N ALA A 43 1.34 10.23 -11.84
CA ALA A 43 0.98 11.24 -12.84
C ALA A 43 -0.31 11.96 -12.48
N VAL A 44 -1.33 11.24 -12.01
CA VAL A 44 -2.59 11.83 -11.54
C VAL A 44 -2.33 12.77 -10.36
N TYR A 45 -1.49 12.34 -9.41
CA TYR A 45 -1.05 13.18 -8.29
C TYR A 45 -0.24 14.41 -8.74
N LEU A 46 0.78 14.23 -9.59
CA LEU A 46 1.60 15.33 -10.10
C LEU A 46 0.80 16.31 -10.94
N SER A 47 -0.16 15.83 -11.74
CA SER A 47 -1.11 16.67 -12.44
C SER A 47 -1.96 17.48 -11.45
N ALA A 48 -2.36 16.87 -10.34
CA ALA A 48 -3.14 17.57 -9.33
C ALA A 48 -2.36 18.70 -8.65
N LEU A 49 -1.10 18.44 -8.30
CA LEU A 49 -0.18 19.45 -7.78
C LEU A 49 0.14 20.54 -8.81
N THR A 50 0.40 20.14 -10.05
CA THR A 50 0.68 21.06 -11.16
C THR A 50 -0.48 22.03 -11.32
N ASP A 51 -1.72 21.54 -11.42
CA ASP A 51 -2.91 22.39 -11.55
C ASP A 51 -3.08 23.33 -10.34
N TRP A 52 -2.71 22.88 -9.14
CA TRP A 52 -2.76 23.70 -7.94
C TRP A 52 -1.75 24.85 -8.02
N PHE A 53 -0.50 24.56 -8.41
CA PHE A 53 0.54 25.56 -8.65
C PHE A 53 0.17 26.54 -9.77
N GLN A 54 -0.40 26.05 -10.87
CA GLN A 54 -0.86 26.90 -11.96
C GLN A 54 -2.00 27.82 -11.51
N ARG A 55 -2.98 27.32 -10.75
CA ARG A 55 -4.13 28.13 -10.30
C ARG A 55 -3.77 29.11 -9.19
N ARG A 56 -2.92 28.70 -8.24
CA ARG A 56 -2.59 29.52 -7.04
C ARG A 56 -1.39 30.43 -7.27
N LEU A 57 -0.35 29.95 -7.94
CA LEU A 57 0.90 30.70 -8.17
C LEU A 57 1.04 31.22 -9.60
N ARG A 58 0.08 30.93 -10.49
CA ARG A 58 0.09 31.36 -11.91
C ARG A 58 1.34 30.92 -12.69
N LEU A 59 1.94 29.80 -12.29
CA LEU A 59 3.14 29.27 -12.93
C LEU A 59 2.80 28.66 -14.30
N PRO A 60 3.71 28.76 -15.30
CA PRO A 60 3.55 28.05 -16.57
C PRO A 60 3.67 26.54 -16.34
N ARG A 61 3.02 25.74 -17.19
CA ARG A 61 2.85 24.30 -16.99
C ARG A 61 4.16 23.52 -16.75
N PRO A 62 5.25 23.74 -17.52
CA PRO A 62 6.51 23.04 -17.28
C PRO A 62 7.10 23.34 -15.90
N VAL A 63 6.97 24.59 -15.44
CA VAL A 63 7.44 25.00 -14.11
C VAL A 63 6.56 24.40 -13.02
N GLY A 64 5.23 24.36 -13.23
CA GLY A 64 4.32 23.68 -12.30
C GLY A 64 4.64 22.20 -12.11
N ILE A 65 4.99 21.49 -13.20
CA ILE A 65 5.42 20.08 -13.15
C ILE A 65 6.76 19.97 -12.41
N ALA A 66 7.75 20.78 -12.77
CA ALA A 66 9.06 20.76 -12.10
C ALA A 66 8.94 21.05 -10.60
N SER A 67 8.17 22.05 -10.20
CA SER A 67 7.88 22.36 -8.80
C SER A 67 7.14 21.22 -8.10
N GLY A 68 6.18 20.57 -8.78
CA GLY A 68 5.50 19.37 -8.29
C GLY A 68 6.47 18.23 -8.01
N VAL A 69 7.35 17.91 -8.97
CA VAL A 69 8.36 16.86 -8.82
C VAL A 69 9.32 17.20 -7.67
N VAL A 70 9.86 18.42 -7.63
CA VAL A 70 10.79 18.84 -6.56
C VAL A 70 10.10 18.77 -5.20
N LEU A 71 8.88 19.29 -5.06
CA LEU A 71 8.13 19.22 -3.81
C LEU A 71 7.92 17.76 -3.37
N THR A 72 7.55 16.89 -4.31
CA THR A 72 7.32 15.47 -4.04
C THR A 72 8.60 14.79 -3.56
N VAL A 73 9.71 14.96 -4.30
CA VAL A 73 11.00 14.36 -3.94
C VAL A 73 11.46 14.87 -2.57
N VAL A 74 11.37 16.17 -2.32
CA VAL A 74 11.75 16.78 -1.02
C VAL A 74 10.84 16.28 0.10
N ALA A 75 9.53 16.17 -0.12
CA ALA A 75 8.61 15.65 0.87
C ALA A 75 8.91 14.19 1.22
N PHE A 76 9.10 13.33 0.21
CA PHE A 76 9.47 11.92 0.41
C PHE A 76 10.82 11.79 1.13
N TRP A 77 11.85 12.54 0.70
CA TRP A 77 13.15 12.54 1.36
C TRP A 77 13.09 13.07 2.78
N GLY A 78 12.35 14.16 3.03
CA GLY A 78 12.21 14.76 4.35
C GLY A 78 11.47 13.84 5.33
N VAL A 79 10.37 13.25 4.89
CA VAL A 79 9.62 12.25 5.67
C VAL A 79 10.47 11.02 5.91
N GLY A 80 11.16 10.50 4.89
CA GLY A 80 12.04 9.34 5.02
C GLY A 80 13.19 9.61 5.99
N PHE A 81 13.87 10.74 5.86
CA PHE A 81 14.96 11.14 6.77
C PHE A 81 14.51 11.28 8.23
N LEU A 82 13.30 11.82 8.45
CA LEU A 82 12.75 12.00 9.79
C LEU A 82 12.24 10.69 10.40
N LEU A 83 11.58 9.84 9.61
CA LEU A 83 10.88 8.66 10.10
C LEU A 83 11.74 7.39 10.07
N ILE A 84 12.57 7.19 9.03
CA ILE A 84 13.29 5.91 8.84
C ILE A 84 14.22 5.59 10.02
N PRO A 85 15.11 6.50 10.51
CA PRO A 85 16.00 6.16 11.61
C PRO A 85 15.29 5.76 12.92
N PRO A 86 14.31 6.51 13.46
CA PRO A 86 13.60 6.07 14.65
C PRO A 86 12.71 4.86 14.39
N LEU A 87 12.15 4.71 13.18
CA LEU A 87 11.36 3.54 12.81
C LEU A 87 12.21 2.27 12.81
N THR A 88 13.37 2.27 12.18
CA THR A 88 14.26 1.09 12.13
C THR A 88 14.77 0.72 13.52
N ALA A 89 15.07 1.71 14.37
CA ALA A 89 15.42 1.47 15.77
C ALA A 89 14.26 0.83 16.55
N GLN A 90 13.06 1.39 16.48
CA GLN A 90 11.87 0.86 17.18
C GLN A 90 11.49 -0.54 16.70
N VAL A 91 11.57 -0.80 15.39
CA VAL A 91 11.32 -2.13 14.83
C VAL A 91 12.40 -3.12 15.27
N GLY A 92 13.68 -2.73 15.23
CA GLY A 92 14.78 -3.58 15.69
C GLY A 92 14.66 -3.97 17.16
N GLU A 93 14.31 -3.01 18.03
CA GLU A 93 14.06 -3.27 19.45
C GLU A 93 12.85 -4.18 19.67
N LEU A 94 11.74 -3.94 18.96
CA LEU A 94 10.55 -4.78 19.03
C LEU A 94 10.89 -6.24 18.65
N LEU A 95 11.63 -6.43 17.56
CA LEU A 95 12.08 -7.74 17.09
C LEU A 95 13.07 -8.42 18.03
N ALA A 96 13.89 -7.66 18.76
CA ALA A 96 14.79 -8.22 19.76
C ALA A 96 14.03 -8.74 20.99
N VAL A 97 12.94 -8.08 21.38
CA VAL A 97 12.15 -8.41 22.59
C VAL A 97 11.06 -9.45 22.29
N LEU A 98 10.55 -9.50 21.06
CA LEU A 98 9.45 -10.38 20.64
C LEU A 98 9.69 -11.88 20.92
N PRO A 99 10.84 -12.49 20.60
CA PRO A 99 11.05 -13.94 20.79
C PRO A 99 10.88 -14.36 22.26
N GLN A 100 11.42 -13.56 23.18
CA GLN A 100 11.29 -13.81 24.61
C GLN A 100 9.85 -13.65 25.08
N ARG A 101 9.09 -12.72 24.49
CA ARG A 101 7.67 -12.52 24.83
C ARG A 101 6.79 -13.62 24.27
N LEU A 102 7.02 -14.06 23.04
CA LEU A 102 6.27 -15.16 22.44
C LEU A 102 6.37 -16.44 23.28
N LEU A 103 7.53 -16.74 23.87
CA LEU A 103 7.70 -17.89 24.77
C LEU A 103 6.84 -17.79 26.05
N ILE A 104 6.71 -16.58 26.62
CA ILE A 104 5.87 -16.35 27.81
C ILE A 104 4.39 -16.52 27.46
N TRP A 105 4.00 -16.03 26.29
CA TRP A 105 2.63 -16.09 25.82
C TRP A 105 2.19 -17.49 25.45
N GLU A 106 3.08 -18.27 24.84
CA GLU A 106 2.85 -19.68 24.57
C GLU A 106 2.60 -20.42 25.88
N ALA A 107 3.40 -20.15 26.91
CA ALA A 107 3.19 -20.71 28.25
C ALA A 107 1.85 -20.28 28.87
N ASP A 108 1.44 -19.02 28.73
CA ASP A 108 0.14 -18.52 29.21
C ASP A 108 -1.06 -19.09 28.44
N LEU A 109 -0.92 -19.25 27.11
CA LEU A 109 -1.94 -19.84 26.26
C LEU A 109 -2.10 -21.34 26.54
N VAL A 110 -1.01 -22.06 26.79
CA VAL A 110 -1.06 -23.47 27.21
C VAL A 110 -1.76 -23.58 28.57
N ARG A 111 -1.40 -22.74 29.55
CA ARG A 111 -2.10 -22.68 30.86
C ARG A 111 -3.60 -22.38 30.72
N LEU A 112 -3.97 -21.50 29.79
CA LEU A 112 -5.37 -21.15 29.54
C LEU A 112 -6.12 -22.27 28.80
N ALA A 113 -5.45 -22.97 27.88
CA ALA A 113 -5.99 -24.12 27.15
C ALA A 113 -6.18 -25.35 28.05
N GLU A 114 -5.32 -25.53 29.05
CA GLU A 114 -5.52 -26.52 30.12
C GLU A 114 -6.73 -26.20 30.98
N ARG A 115 -7.05 -24.92 31.16
CA ARG A 115 -8.17 -24.45 31.99
C ARG A 115 -9.51 -24.38 31.25
N TYR A 116 -9.49 -24.15 29.93
CA TYR A 116 -10.67 -24.05 29.08
C TYR A 116 -10.53 -24.91 27.82
N PRO A 117 -11.23 -26.06 27.73
CA PRO A 117 -11.13 -27.00 26.60
C PRO A 117 -11.45 -26.39 25.24
N VAL A 118 -12.33 -25.39 25.19
CA VAL A 118 -12.69 -24.64 23.97
C VAL A 118 -11.49 -23.96 23.32
N VAL A 119 -10.52 -23.52 24.12
CA VAL A 119 -9.30 -22.86 23.61
C VAL A 119 -8.36 -23.89 22.96
N ARG A 120 -8.35 -25.14 23.47
CA ARG A 120 -7.55 -26.25 22.92
C ARG A 120 -8.05 -26.69 21.54
N ASP A 121 -9.37 -26.72 21.33
CA ASP A 121 -9.97 -27.11 20.04
C ASP A 121 -9.80 -26.03 18.96
N LEU A 122 -9.72 -24.76 19.34
CA LEU A 122 -9.49 -23.64 18.42
C LEU A 122 -8.00 -23.46 18.05
N LEU A 123 -7.08 -23.72 18.98
CA LEU A 123 -5.64 -23.55 18.76
C LEU A 123 -4.96 -24.74 18.06
N GLY A 124 -5.63 -25.91 18.00
CA GLY A 124 -5.04 -27.13 17.47
C GLY A 124 -3.87 -27.66 18.34
N PRO A 125 -3.18 -28.73 17.93
CA PRO A 125 -2.03 -29.25 18.68
C PRO A 125 -0.90 -28.23 18.65
N VAL A 126 -0.76 -27.47 19.75
CA VAL A 126 0.40 -26.61 20.00
C VAL A 126 1.61 -27.54 20.16
N GLN A 127 2.37 -27.75 19.08
CA GLN A 127 3.63 -28.47 19.15
C GLN A 127 4.67 -27.57 19.82
N GLU A 128 5.22 -28.04 20.93
CA GLU A 128 6.36 -27.44 21.62
C GLU A 128 7.48 -27.14 20.62
N GLY A 129 7.70 -25.86 20.32
CA GLY A 129 8.87 -25.40 19.56
C GLY A 129 8.65 -25.02 18.09
N GLY A 130 7.43 -25.06 17.57
CA GLY A 130 7.13 -24.68 16.18
C GLY A 130 6.25 -23.44 16.09
N SER A 131 6.65 -22.30 16.64
CA SER A 131 5.76 -21.13 16.67
C SER A 131 5.54 -20.57 15.25
N TYR A 132 4.38 -20.90 14.66
CA TYR A 132 3.86 -20.30 13.43
C TYR A 132 3.87 -18.76 13.50
N PHE A 133 3.69 -18.23 14.72
CA PHE A 133 3.84 -16.82 15.03
C PHE A 133 5.28 -16.33 14.91
N GLY A 134 6.27 -17.02 15.50
CA GLY A 134 7.68 -16.64 15.41
C GLY A 134 8.23 -16.68 13.99
N SER A 135 7.75 -17.57 13.13
CA SER A 135 8.12 -17.55 11.70
C SER A 135 7.54 -16.34 10.97
N ILE A 136 6.26 -15.99 11.21
CA ILE A 136 5.63 -14.79 10.61
C ILE A 136 6.32 -13.51 11.11
N PHE A 137 6.55 -13.38 12.41
CA PHE A 137 7.22 -12.21 12.99
C PHE A 137 8.70 -12.12 12.61
N GLY A 138 9.38 -13.26 12.50
CA GLY A 138 10.77 -13.34 12.03
C GLY A 138 10.89 -12.93 10.56
N GLU A 139 9.95 -13.33 9.72
CA GLU A 139 9.90 -12.95 8.30
C GLU A 139 9.54 -11.47 8.12
N ILE A 140 8.56 -10.95 8.85
CA ILE A 140 8.27 -9.49 8.88
C ILE A 140 9.51 -8.72 9.37
N GLY A 141 10.20 -9.27 10.38
CA GLY A 141 11.37 -8.65 10.96
C GLY A 141 12.55 -8.55 9.99
N SER A 142 12.89 -9.65 9.32
CA SER A 142 13.97 -9.68 8.33
C SER A 142 13.68 -8.80 7.10
N TRP A 143 12.41 -8.71 6.67
CA TRP A 143 12.01 -7.73 5.65
C TRP A 143 12.30 -6.29 6.09
N PHE A 144 12.08 -5.95 7.36
CA PHE A 144 12.34 -4.59 7.85
C PHE A 144 13.80 -4.29 8.15
N THR A 145 14.57 -5.25 8.66
CA THR A 145 15.99 -5.03 8.98
C THR A 145 16.88 -5.13 7.75
N ASP A 146 16.54 -5.99 6.79
CA ASP A 146 17.42 -6.31 5.68
C ASP A 146 16.85 -5.77 4.36
N ALA A 147 15.57 -6.03 4.07
CA ALA A 147 14.99 -5.66 2.78
C ALA A 147 14.68 -4.17 2.69
N VAL A 148 14.21 -3.50 3.75
CA VAL A 148 13.96 -2.05 3.72
C VAL A 148 15.25 -1.27 3.42
N PRO A 149 16.35 -1.39 4.18
CA PRO A 149 17.60 -0.72 3.84
C PRO A 149 18.15 -1.13 2.48
N TYR A 150 18.01 -2.38 2.05
CA TYR A 150 18.46 -2.85 0.75
C TYR A 150 17.66 -2.24 -0.41
N VAL A 151 16.33 -2.17 -0.28
CA VAL A 151 15.46 -1.51 -1.26
C VAL A 151 15.81 -0.03 -1.33
N PHE A 152 16.03 0.66 -0.21
CA PHE A 152 16.37 2.09 -0.24
C PHE A 152 17.83 2.40 -0.63
N SER A 153 18.77 1.45 -0.49
CA SER A 153 20.19 1.64 -0.84
C SER A 153 20.59 1.03 -2.20
N GLY A 154 19.73 0.23 -2.81
CA GLY A 154 20.02 -0.50 -4.04
C GLY A 154 19.89 0.34 -5.30
N LEU A 155 20.84 0.17 -6.23
CA LEU A 155 20.80 0.71 -7.59
C LEU A 155 19.48 0.34 -8.31
N TRP A 156 18.92 -0.84 -8.00
CA TRP A 156 17.65 -1.30 -8.56
C TRP A 156 16.48 -0.39 -8.20
N PHE A 157 16.34 0.04 -6.94
CA PHE A 157 15.27 0.96 -6.56
C PHE A 157 15.41 2.30 -7.25
N LEU A 158 16.64 2.82 -7.38
CA LEU A 158 16.90 4.05 -8.13
C LEU A 158 16.43 3.93 -9.59
N ILE A 159 16.69 2.78 -10.24
CA ILE A 159 16.22 2.51 -11.61
C ILE A 159 14.70 2.49 -11.68
N HIS A 160 14.02 1.76 -10.78
CA HIS A 160 12.56 1.66 -10.78
C HIS A 160 11.92 3.02 -10.43
N ALA A 161 12.41 3.70 -9.40
CA ALA A 161 11.92 5.02 -8.99
C ALA A 161 12.12 6.06 -10.10
N PHE A 162 13.29 6.08 -10.74
CA PHE A 162 13.53 6.94 -11.90
C PHE A 162 12.60 6.61 -13.06
N SER A 163 12.39 5.33 -13.36
CA SER A 163 11.51 4.89 -14.45
C SER A 163 10.06 5.31 -14.21
N VAL A 164 9.55 5.08 -13.00
CA VAL A 164 8.22 5.50 -12.56
C VAL A 164 8.09 7.02 -12.62
N LEU A 165 9.08 7.76 -12.10
CA LEU A 165 9.07 9.22 -12.10
C LEU A 165 9.11 9.79 -13.53
N ALA A 166 9.98 9.26 -14.39
CA ALA A 166 10.07 9.67 -15.78
C ALA A 166 8.73 9.43 -16.50
N MET A 167 8.17 8.22 -16.39
CA MET A 167 6.87 7.87 -16.97
C MET A 167 5.76 8.79 -16.44
N ALA A 168 5.74 9.06 -15.14
CA ALA A 168 4.77 9.95 -14.53
C ALA A 168 4.89 11.40 -15.05
N ILE A 169 6.11 11.89 -15.22
CA ILE A 169 6.38 13.21 -15.81
C ILE A 169 5.88 13.25 -17.25
N PHE A 170 6.16 12.24 -18.06
CA PHE A 170 5.68 12.18 -19.45
C PHE A 170 4.15 12.18 -19.52
N LEU A 171 3.49 11.33 -18.74
CA LEU A 171 2.03 11.25 -18.64
C LEU A 171 1.43 12.58 -18.16
N THR A 172 2.08 13.24 -17.20
CA THR A 172 1.65 14.55 -16.70
C THR A 172 1.92 15.66 -17.71
N ALA A 173 2.99 15.58 -18.50
CA ALA A 173 3.39 16.63 -19.43
C ALA A 173 2.44 16.73 -20.63
N ASN A 174 1.75 15.66 -21.05
CA ASN A 174 0.82 15.73 -22.17
C ASN A 174 -0.42 14.83 -21.98
N PRO A 175 -1.31 15.13 -21.02
CA PRO A 175 -2.46 14.28 -20.71
C PRO A 175 -3.44 14.15 -21.88
N SER A 176 -3.49 15.14 -22.78
CA SER A 176 -4.33 15.12 -23.97
C SER A 176 -3.83 14.15 -25.03
N LEU A 177 -2.51 13.99 -25.21
CA LEU A 177 -1.91 13.07 -26.20
C LEU A 177 -2.23 11.62 -25.84
N TYR A 178 -2.04 11.22 -24.58
CA TYR A 178 -2.35 9.86 -24.16
C TYR A 178 -3.85 9.57 -24.21
N ARG A 179 -4.71 10.54 -23.85
CA ARG A 179 -6.16 10.38 -23.97
C ARG A 179 -6.60 10.26 -25.42
N SER A 180 -6.07 11.09 -26.33
CA SER A 180 -6.42 11.03 -27.75
C SER A 180 -5.98 9.73 -28.41
N ASP A 181 -4.80 9.23 -28.06
CA ASP A 181 -4.25 8.01 -28.65
C ASP A 181 -4.99 6.76 -28.14
N LEU A 182 -5.36 6.72 -26.86
CA LEU A 182 -6.22 5.67 -26.32
C LEU A 182 -7.61 5.68 -26.97
N LEU A 183 -8.16 6.85 -27.27
CA LEU A 183 -9.45 6.98 -27.97
C LEU A 183 -9.39 6.54 -29.44
N GLN A 184 -8.21 6.50 -30.07
CA GLN A 184 -8.06 5.98 -31.43
C GLN A 184 -8.27 4.46 -31.49
N LEU A 185 -7.95 3.74 -30.41
CA LEU A 185 -8.21 2.30 -30.28
C LEU A 185 -9.70 1.97 -30.15
N VAL A 186 -10.52 2.96 -29.79
CA VAL A 186 -11.98 2.80 -29.64
C VAL A 186 -12.67 3.07 -30.98
N PRO A 187 -13.61 2.19 -31.40
CA PRO A 187 -14.41 2.41 -32.60
C PRO A 187 -15.09 3.80 -32.60
N PRO A 188 -15.19 4.49 -33.74
CA PRO A 188 -15.69 5.87 -33.81
C PRO A 188 -17.04 6.10 -33.12
N ARG A 189 -17.94 5.11 -33.19
CA ARG A 189 -19.27 5.14 -32.57
C ARG A 189 -19.25 5.31 -31.05
N ASN A 190 -18.19 4.82 -30.38
CA ASN A 190 -18.10 4.77 -28.92
C ASN A 190 -17.08 5.77 -28.36
N ARG A 191 -16.44 6.60 -29.21
CA ARG A 191 -15.36 7.51 -28.77
C ARG A 191 -15.81 8.57 -27.77
N VAL A 192 -17.03 9.08 -27.92
CA VAL A 192 -17.60 10.07 -26.97
C VAL A 192 -17.76 9.42 -25.60
N LEU A 193 -18.44 8.28 -25.53
CA LEU A 193 -18.63 7.53 -24.29
C LEU A 193 -17.31 7.14 -23.64
N ALA A 194 -16.34 6.63 -24.41
CA ALA A 194 -15.02 6.28 -23.88
C ALA A 194 -14.26 7.51 -23.35
N SER A 195 -14.40 8.66 -24.02
CA SER A 195 -13.81 9.92 -23.53
C SER A 195 -14.41 10.30 -22.18
N ASP A 196 -15.74 10.25 -22.04
CA ASP A 196 -16.43 10.62 -20.80
C ASP A 196 -16.02 9.70 -19.65
N ILE A 197 -16.02 8.39 -19.88
CA ILE A 197 -15.56 7.38 -18.91
C ILE A 197 -14.11 7.64 -18.48
N LEU A 198 -13.19 7.90 -19.41
CA LEU A 198 -11.80 8.22 -19.08
C LEU A 198 -11.67 9.50 -18.23
N GLY A 199 -12.53 10.48 -18.49
CA GLY A 199 -12.58 11.71 -17.69
C GLY A 199 -13.06 11.45 -16.26
N GLU A 200 -14.13 10.68 -16.10
CA GLU A 200 -14.66 10.28 -14.80
C GLU A 200 -13.68 9.41 -14.00
N LEU A 201 -13.01 8.46 -14.66
CA LEU A 201 -11.96 7.65 -14.04
C LEU A 201 -10.81 8.50 -13.52
N ALA A 202 -10.33 9.47 -14.31
CA ALA A 202 -9.27 10.37 -13.89
C ALA A 202 -9.68 11.24 -12.69
N ALA A 203 -10.90 11.78 -12.70
CA ALA A 203 -11.44 12.58 -11.59
C ALA A 203 -11.61 11.73 -10.32
N THR A 204 -12.13 10.52 -10.47
CA THR A 204 -12.34 9.56 -9.38
C THR A 204 -11.02 9.13 -8.76
N LEU A 205 -10.04 8.73 -9.59
CA LEU A 205 -8.69 8.36 -9.12
C LEU A 205 -8.00 9.51 -8.40
N ARG A 206 -8.15 10.75 -8.90
CA ARG A 206 -7.59 11.94 -8.26
C ARG A 206 -8.22 12.19 -6.88
N ALA A 207 -9.54 12.11 -6.78
CA ALA A 207 -10.25 12.28 -5.51
C ALA A 207 -9.92 11.15 -4.52
N TRP A 208 -9.91 9.90 -5.00
CA TRP A 208 -9.55 8.73 -4.22
C TRP A 208 -8.12 8.83 -3.68
N LEU A 209 -7.14 9.19 -4.52
CA LEU A 209 -5.75 9.30 -4.11
C LEU A 209 -5.55 10.39 -3.04
N GLY A 210 -6.22 11.54 -3.18
CA GLY A 210 -6.21 12.59 -2.17
C GLY A 210 -6.85 12.15 -0.85
N GLY A 211 -8.01 11.50 -0.92
CA GLY A 211 -8.69 10.92 0.26
C GLY A 211 -7.86 9.83 0.94
N GLN A 212 -7.19 8.99 0.15
CA GLN A 212 -6.34 7.91 0.63
C GLN A 212 -5.12 8.47 1.37
N LEU A 213 -4.39 9.42 0.78
CA LEU A 213 -3.25 10.05 1.45
C LEU A 213 -3.66 10.76 2.74
N MET A 214 -4.82 11.42 2.74
CA MET A 214 -5.38 12.04 3.94
C MET A 214 -5.71 10.98 5.01
N ALA A 215 -6.36 9.89 4.63
CA ALA A 215 -6.68 8.79 5.54
C ALA A 215 -5.42 8.16 6.15
N MET A 216 -4.38 7.92 5.34
CA MET A 216 -3.09 7.39 5.82
C MET A 216 -2.45 8.33 6.84
N ALA A 217 -2.46 9.65 6.56
CA ALA A 217 -1.91 10.65 7.47
C ALA A 217 -2.72 10.75 8.77
N VAL A 218 -4.05 10.82 8.67
CA VAL A 218 -4.96 10.88 9.81
C VAL A 218 -4.80 9.66 10.69
N LEU A 219 -4.95 8.45 10.13
CA LEU A 219 -4.83 7.20 10.89
C LEU A 219 -3.42 7.05 11.50
N GLY A 220 -2.37 7.32 10.74
CA GLY A 220 -1.01 7.20 11.26
C GLY A 220 -0.71 8.18 12.40
N VAL A 221 -1.12 9.44 12.27
CA VAL A 221 -0.91 10.46 13.31
C VAL A 221 -1.76 10.20 14.54
N PHE A 222 -3.06 9.88 14.37
CA PHE A 222 -3.93 9.60 15.52
C PHE A 222 -3.50 8.34 16.26
N THR A 223 -3.08 7.28 15.56
CA THR A 223 -2.55 6.08 16.22
C THR A 223 -1.24 6.37 16.94
N TRP A 224 -0.31 7.10 16.31
CA TRP A 224 0.94 7.49 16.98
C TRP A 224 0.66 8.30 18.25
N VAL A 225 -0.13 9.38 18.14
CA VAL A 225 -0.45 10.26 19.27
C VAL A 225 -1.22 9.51 20.36
N GLY A 226 -2.20 8.69 19.98
CA GLY A 226 -2.97 7.88 20.92
C GLY A 226 -2.11 6.90 21.71
N LEU A 227 -1.21 6.18 21.03
CA LEU A 227 -0.29 5.25 21.68
C LEU A 227 0.76 5.97 22.54
N GLU A 228 1.25 7.13 22.09
CA GLU A 228 2.18 7.96 22.85
C GLU A 228 1.53 8.45 24.17
N LEU A 229 0.27 8.90 24.11
CA LEU A 229 -0.51 9.31 25.28
C LEU A 229 -0.72 8.17 26.28
N LEU A 230 -0.92 6.94 25.77
CA LEU A 230 -1.02 5.73 26.56
C LEU A 230 0.35 5.17 27.02
N ARG A 231 1.45 5.84 26.66
CA ARG A 231 2.85 5.42 26.90
C ARG A 231 3.14 4.00 26.40
N VAL A 232 2.54 3.63 25.28
CA VAL A 232 2.81 2.35 24.62
C VAL A 232 4.16 2.46 23.90
N PRO A 233 5.11 1.54 24.16
CA PRO A 233 6.37 1.48 23.42
C PRO A 233 6.17 1.37 21.92
N TYR A 234 7.10 1.91 21.14
CA TYR A 234 7.09 1.84 19.67
C TYR A 234 5.88 2.51 19.00
N ALA A 235 5.28 3.52 19.66
CA ALA A 235 4.09 4.24 19.17
C ALA A 235 4.26 4.80 17.76
N LEU A 236 5.44 5.35 17.44
CA LEU A 236 5.74 5.89 16.11
C LEU A 236 5.73 4.78 15.05
N ALA A 237 6.37 3.65 15.34
CA ALA A 237 6.38 2.50 14.44
C ALA A 237 4.95 2.04 14.15
N PHE A 238 4.14 1.81 15.19
CA PHE A 238 2.74 1.41 15.02
C PHE A 238 1.90 2.46 14.28
N GLY A 239 2.13 3.74 14.51
CA GLY A 239 1.48 4.82 13.75
C GLY A 239 1.84 4.78 12.26
N VAL A 240 3.12 4.69 11.91
CA VAL A 240 3.57 4.58 10.51
C VAL A 240 3.01 3.33 9.84
N PHE A 241 3.07 2.19 10.52
CA PHE A 241 2.48 0.93 10.03
C PHE A 241 0.98 1.06 9.79
N THR A 242 0.26 1.66 10.73
CA THR A 242 -1.19 1.90 10.59
C THR A 242 -1.50 2.77 9.38
N GLY A 243 -0.77 3.88 9.22
CA GLY A 243 -0.93 4.77 8.08
C GLY A 243 -0.63 4.05 6.75
N LEU A 244 0.44 3.26 6.67
CA LEU A 244 0.79 2.49 5.48
C LEU A 244 -0.20 1.35 5.19
N ALA A 245 -0.61 0.62 6.22
CA ALA A 245 -1.54 -0.50 6.11
C ALA A 245 -2.93 -0.03 5.63
N ALA A 246 -3.30 1.23 5.88
CA ALA A 246 -4.52 1.81 5.31
C ALA A 246 -4.55 1.82 3.78
N LEU A 247 -3.39 1.71 3.10
CA LEU A 247 -3.30 1.57 1.64
C LEU A 247 -3.94 0.27 1.13
N VAL A 248 -3.85 -0.81 1.91
CA VAL A 248 -4.40 -2.12 1.53
C VAL A 248 -5.68 -2.38 2.34
N PRO A 249 -6.85 -2.48 1.69
CA PRO A 249 -8.11 -2.76 2.38
C PRO A 249 -7.99 -4.02 3.28
N PHE A 250 -8.60 -3.97 4.47
CA PHE A 250 -8.59 -5.02 5.53
C PHE A 250 -7.27 -5.20 6.32
N PHE A 251 -6.11 -4.81 5.79
CA PHE A 251 -4.85 -4.88 6.55
C PHE A 251 -4.70 -3.72 7.54
N GLY A 252 -5.25 -2.54 7.21
CA GLY A 252 -5.23 -1.37 8.09
C GLY A 252 -5.76 -1.66 9.50
N SER A 253 -6.96 -2.22 9.62
CA SER A 253 -7.58 -2.57 10.91
C SER A 253 -6.90 -3.74 11.61
N LEU A 254 -6.37 -4.71 10.85
CA LEU A 254 -5.68 -5.86 11.43
C LEU A 254 -4.35 -5.43 12.07
N PHE A 255 -3.53 -4.65 11.37
CA PHE A 255 -2.21 -4.24 11.88
C PHE A 255 -2.29 -3.11 12.92
N SER A 256 -3.22 -2.15 12.77
CA SER A 256 -3.35 -1.02 13.69
C SER A 256 -3.92 -1.40 15.05
N THR A 257 -4.74 -2.45 15.10
CA THR A 257 -5.50 -2.80 16.29
C THR A 257 -4.99 -4.09 16.91
N LEU A 258 -4.75 -5.11 16.09
CA LEU A 258 -4.38 -6.44 16.60
C LEU A 258 -2.97 -6.44 17.17
N LEU A 259 -1.97 -5.90 16.45
CA LEU A 259 -0.58 -5.97 16.91
C LEU A 259 -0.34 -5.18 18.21
N PRO A 260 -0.83 -3.93 18.38
CA PRO A 260 -0.63 -3.21 19.63
C PRO A 260 -1.46 -3.80 20.78
N ALA A 261 -2.70 -4.25 20.52
CA ALA A 261 -3.54 -4.87 21.55
C ALA A 261 -2.93 -6.17 22.07
N LEU A 262 -2.38 -6.97 21.16
CA LEU A 262 -1.56 -8.11 21.50
C LEU A 262 -0.39 -7.62 22.37
N TYR A 263 0.48 -6.73 21.90
CA TYR A 263 1.68 -6.34 22.66
C TYR A 263 1.37 -5.87 24.10
N VAL A 264 0.27 -5.15 24.32
CA VAL A 264 -0.13 -4.57 25.62
C VAL A 264 -0.77 -5.59 26.57
N LEU A 265 -1.38 -6.66 26.06
CA LEU A 265 -2.09 -7.69 26.85
C LEU A 265 -1.31 -8.21 28.09
N PRO A 266 0.00 -8.48 28.03
CA PRO A 266 0.77 -9.02 29.16
C PRO A 266 1.24 -7.95 30.15
N PHE A 267 1.21 -6.67 29.79
CA PHE A 267 1.79 -5.57 30.61
C PHE A 267 0.71 -4.72 31.27
N GLY A 268 -0.38 -4.45 30.55
CA GLY A 268 -1.52 -3.69 31.06
C GLY A 268 -2.70 -4.56 31.50
N GLY A 269 -2.72 -5.84 31.12
CA GLY A 269 -3.88 -6.71 31.31
C GLY A 269 -5.00 -6.42 30.31
N TRP A 270 -6.09 -7.18 30.44
CA TRP A 270 -7.18 -7.23 29.45
C TRP A 270 -7.90 -5.88 29.24
N LEU A 271 -7.97 -5.01 30.25
CA LEU A 271 -8.59 -3.68 30.16
C LEU A 271 -7.82 -2.73 29.23
N TRP A 272 -6.49 -2.77 29.28
CA TRP A 272 -5.63 -1.94 28.42
C TRP A 272 -5.61 -2.47 26.99
N ALA A 273 -5.62 -3.79 26.82
CA ALA A 273 -5.82 -4.40 25.50
C ALA A 273 -7.18 -4.01 24.90
N LEU A 274 -8.26 -4.00 25.71
CA LEU A 274 -9.58 -3.53 25.28
C LEU A 274 -9.58 -2.04 24.91
N ALA A 275 -8.88 -1.20 25.65
CA ALA A 275 -8.75 0.22 25.32
C ALA A 275 -8.02 0.41 23.97
N VAL A 276 -6.97 -0.36 23.70
CA VAL A 276 -6.26 -0.35 22.41
C VAL A 276 -7.14 -0.88 21.28
N VAL A 277 -7.94 -1.94 21.52
CA VAL A 277 -8.91 -2.45 20.55
C VAL A 277 -9.97 -1.40 20.24
N LEU A 278 -10.56 -0.77 21.26
CA LEU A 278 -11.58 0.26 21.09
C LEU A 278 -11.04 1.50 20.36
N LEU A 279 -9.76 1.81 20.52
CA LEU A 279 -9.10 2.91 19.80
C LEU A 279 -8.90 2.56 18.31
N GLY A 280 -8.67 1.28 17.99
CA GLY A 280 -8.42 0.81 16.62
C GLY A 280 -9.64 0.24 15.88
N VAL A 281 -10.83 0.18 16.48
CA VAL A 281 -12.07 -0.14 15.74
C VAL A 281 -12.51 1.12 14.98
N VAL A 282 -12.21 1.16 13.67
CA VAL A 282 -12.78 2.07 12.67
C VAL A 282 -13.56 1.25 11.65
#